data_AF-A0A938L0S8-F1
#
_entry.id   AF-A0A938L0S8-F1
#
_cell.length_a   1.000
_cell.length_b   1.000
_cell.length_c   1.000
_cell.angle_alpha   90.00
_cell.angle_beta   90.00
_cell.angle_gamma   90.00
#
_symmetry.space_group_name_H-M   'P 1'
#
loop_
_entity.id
_entity.type
_entity.pdbx_description
1 polymer ?
#
loop_
_entity_poly.entity_id
_entity_poly.type
_entity_poly.pdbx_seq_one_letter_code
_entity_poly.pdbx_strand_id
1 'polypeptide(L)'
;MTPARANRHPEAGPPLTVGRRIVRKAVVESTMDEVRAAARAGEPEGLVILAGRQSAGRGRHGRRWLDAPGRDLLASVLLRPDERIAGGLLMMAALAAARTVDALTGARSTIKWPNDVRVGGRKVCGVLAESEAGPDGIAVVLGIGLNVNSDPSGRPDLAATSLRLVAGREVPLDEAER
;
A
#
# COMPACT_ATOMS: atom_id res chain seq x y z
N MET A 1 -0.87 -15.17 50.34
CA MET A 1 -1.73 -15.39 49.15
C MET A 1 -1.85 -14.05 48.44
N THR A 2 -0.99 -13.79 47.46
CA THR A 2 -0.88 -12.50 46.76
C THR A 2 -1.97 -12.44 45.68
N PRO A 3 -2.82 -11.40 45.62
CA PRO A 3 -3.86 -11.34 44.60
C PRO A 3 -3.22 -11.19 43.21
N ALA A 4 -3.69 -12.01 42.27
CA ALA A 4 -3.28 -11.94 40.87
C ALA A 4 -3.53 -10.53 40.32
N ARG A 5 -2.51 -9.91 39.73
CA ARG A 5 -2.66 -8.65 39.00
C ARG A 5 -3.64 -8.90 37.85
N ALA A 6 -4.79 -8.24 37.89
CA ALA A 6 -5.72 -8.21 36.78
C ALA A 6 -4.97 -7.70 35.53
N ASN A 7 -4.94 -8.52 34.49
CA ASN A 7 -4.35 -8.18 33.21
C ASN A 7 -5.26 -7.16 32.53
N ARG A 8 -5.13 -5.88 32.90
CA ARG A 8 -5.83 -4.80 32.21
C ARG A 8 -5.15 -4.62 30.86
N HIS A 9 -5.73 -5.20 29.82
CA HIS A 9 -5.40 -4.79 28.46
C HIS A 9 -5.72 -3.29 28.36
N PRO A 10 -4.74 -2.41 28.09
CA PRO A 10 -5.03 -1.00 27.87
C PRO A 10 -5.96 -0.89 26.65
N GLU A 11 -7.00 -0.05 26.76
CA GLU A 11 -7.97 0.16 25.69
C GLU A 11 -7.26 0.40 24.35
N ALA A 12 -7.80 -0.21 23.29
CA ALA A 12 -7.32 0.05 21.95
C ALA A 12 -7.53 1.54 21.66
N GLY A 13 -6.52 2.18 21.06
CA GLY A 13 -6.67 3.54 20.54
C GLY A 13 -7.81 3.60 19.50
N PRO A 14 -8.23 4.80 19.10
CA PRO A 14 -9.24 4.95 18.05
C PRO A 14 -8.83 4.19 16.78
N PRO A 15 -9.80 3.65 16.03
CA PRO A 15 -9.51 2.92 14.81
C PRO A 15 -8.79 3.81 13.80
N LEU A 16 -7.82 3.23 13.10
CA LEU A 16 -7.15 3.90 11.98
C LEU A 16 -8.16 4.32 10.92
N THR A 17 -8.02 5.55 10.43
CA THR A 17 -8.84 6.08 9.36
C THR A 17 -8.09 6.06 8.03
N VAL A 18 -8.73 5.57 6.97
CA VAL A 18 -8.23 5.63 5.58
C VAL A 18 -9.26 6.38 4.73
N GLY A 19 -8.79 7.26 3.83
CA GLY A 19 -9.67 7.91 2.87
C GLY A 19 -10.49 9.07 3.43
N ARG A 20 -10.12 9.64 4.59
CA ARG A 20 -10.72 10.89 5.10
C ARG A 20 -10.58 12.02 4.08
N ARG A 21 -9.46 12.03 3.35
CA ARG A 21 -9.22 12.93 2.22
C ARG A 21 -8.48 12.15 1.13
N ILE A 22 -9.03 12.17 -0.08
CA ILE A 22 -8.41 11.53 -1.25
C ILE A 22 -8.00 12.62 -2.25
N VAL A 23 -6.71 12.66 -2.60
CA VAL A 23 -6.16 13.59 -3.58
C VAL A 23 -5.66 12.81 -4.78
N ARG A 24 -6.12 13.18 -5.98
CA ARG A 24 -5.67 12.59 -7.24
C ARG A 24 -4.73 13.56 -7.95
N LYS A 25 -3.56 13.08 -8.36
CA LYS A 25 -2.57 13.84 -9.13
C LYS A 25 -2.29 13.15 -10.45
N ALA A 26 -2.13 13.91 -11.53
CA ALA A 26 -1.80 13.33 -12.83
C ALA A 26 -0.39 12.72 -12.84
N VAL A 27 0.60 13.46 -12.31
CA VAL A 27 2.01 13.06 -12.25
C VAL A 27 2.61 13.54 -10.93
N VAL A 28 3.41 12.70 -10.31
CA VAL A 28 4.26 13.04 -9.15
C VAL A 28 5.62 12.38 -9.30
N GLU A 29 6.59 12.76 -8.48
CA GLU A 29 7.84 11.98 -8.35
C GLU A 29 7.55 10.67 -7.62
N SER A 30 7.02 10.76 -6.39
CA SER A 30 6.46 9.62 -5.67
C SER A 30 5.28 10.02 -4.80
N THR A 31 4.23 9.21 -4.79
CA THR A 31 3.10 9.38 -3.87
C THR A 31 3.52 9.27 -2.41
N MET A 32 4.54 8.46 -2.08
CA MET A 32 5.05 8.38 -0.71
C MET A 32 5.76 9.66 -0.29
N ASP A 33 6.47 10.33 -1.20
CA ASP A 33 7.18 11.56 -0.89
C ASP A 33 6.20 12.73 -0.67
N GLU A 34 5.12 12.75 -1.45
CA GLU A 34 4.01 13.69 -1.28
C GLU A 34 3.28 13.48 0.06
N VAL A 35 2.98 12.23 0.41
CA VAL A 35 2.34 11.91 1.70
C VAL A 35 3.27 12.24 2.87
N ARG A 36 4.58 11.98 2.74
CA ARG A 36 5.56 12.34 3.77
C ARG A 36 5.66 13.84 3.96
N ALA A 37 5.68 14.61 2.87
CA ALA A 37 5.68 16.06 2.95
C ALA A 37 4.42 16.59 3.66
N ALA A 38 3.25 16.03 3.33
CA ALA A 38 1.99 16.37 4.00
C ALA A 38 2.01 16.00 5.50
N ALA A 39 2.52 14.82 5.84
CA ALA A 39 2.66 14.37 7.23
C ALA A 39 3.52 15.32 8.08
N ARG A 40 4.65 15.79 7.53
CA ARG A 40 5.53 16.79 8.14
C ARG A 40 4.91 18.18 8.24
N ALA A 41 4.00 18.51 7.31
CA ALA A 41 3.22 19.75 7.35
C ALA A 41 2.02 19.68 8.32
N GLY A 42 1.83 18.57 9.04
CA GLY A 42 0.77 18.41 10.03
C GLY A 42 -0.54 17.88 9.47
N GLU A 43 -0.55 17.27 8.28
CA GLU A 43 -1.77 16.65 7.74
C GLU A 43 -2.29 15.57 8.71
N PRO A 44 -3.61 15.54 8.99
CA PRO A 44 -4.24 14.49 9.79
C PRO A 44 -4.13 13.10 9.16
N GLU A 45 -4.34 12.06 9.96
CA GLU A 45 -4.46 10.69 9.43
C GLU A 45 -5.57 10.57 8.38
N GLY A 46 -5.42 9.59 7.49
CA GLY A 46 -6.42 9.23 6.50
C GLY A 46 -6.31 9.97 5.17
N LEU A 47 -5.25 10.77 4.96
CA LEU A 47 -4.88 11.25 3.64
C LEU A 47 -4.50 10.06 2.74
N VAL A 48 -5.08 10.01 1.55
CA VAL A 48 -4.69 9.12 0.46
C VAL A 48 -4.29 9.98 -0.75
N ILE A 49 -3.11 9.73 -1.28
CA ILE A 49 -2.66 10.31 -2.56
C ILE A 49 -2.62 9.22 -3.61
N LEU A 50 -3.35 9.44 -4.70
CA LEU A 50 -3.35 8.62 -5.91
C LEU A 50 -2.63 9.36 -7.02
N ALA A 51 -1.82 8.66 -7.80
CA ALA A 51 -1.14 9.23 -8.96
C ALA A 51 -1.41 8.45 -10.25
N GLY A 52 -1.63 9.16 -11.35
CA GLY A 52 -1.66 8.56 -12.68
C GLY A 52 -0.27 8.11 -13.16
N ARG A 53 0.80 8.72 -12.63
CA ARG A 53 2.20 8.38 -12.93
C ARG A 53 3.15 8.76 -11.80
N GLN A 54 4.18 7.95 -11.58
CA GLN A 54 5.33 8.28 -10.72
C GLN A 54 6.64 8.33 -11.54
N SER A 55 7.29 9.49 -11.62
CA SER A 55 8.59 9.59 -12.31
C SER A 55 9.74 9.01 -11.48
N ALA A 56 9.60 8.88 -10.16
CA ALA A 56 10.59 8.36 -9.22
C ALA A 56 9.96 7.41 -8.19
N GLY A 57 9.06 6.51 -8.64
CA GLY A 57 8.36 5.57 -7.77
C GLY A 57 9.30 4.76 -6.87
N ARG A 58 8.93 4.62 -5.60
CA ARG A 58 9.77 3.99 -4.57
C ARG A 58 9.48 2.50 -4.39
N GLY A 59 10.53 1.74 -4.16
CA GLY A 59 10.51 0.35 -3.74
C GLY A 59 11.54 0.07 -2.64
N ARG A 60 11.51 -1.14 -2.08
CA ARG A 60 12.43 -1.51 -0.99
C ARG A 60 13.88 -1.56 -1.44
N HIS A 61 14.77 -1.21 -0.52
CA HIS A 61 16.23 -1.23 -0.69
C HIS A 61 16.71 -0.38 -1.87
N GLY A 62 16.11 0.81 -2.04
CA GLY A 62 16.47 1.76 -3.10
C GLY A 62 16.03 1.36 -4.51
N ARG A 63 15.33 0.23 -4.68
CA ARG A 63 14.76 -0.15 -5.97
C ARG A 63 13.63 0.80 -6.35
N ARG A 64 13.42 0.98 -7.65
CA ARG A 64 12.31 1.80 -8.18
C ARG A 64 11.09 0.94 -8.46
N TRP A 65 9.92 1.49 -8.19
CA TRP A 65 8.67 0.99 -8.75
C TRP A 65 8.56 1.50 -10.18
N LEU A 66 8.32 0.59 -11.13
CA LEU A 66 8.10 0.93 -12.53
C LEU A 66 6.59 0.87 -12.79
N ASP A 67 6.03 1.95 -13.30
CA ASP A 67 4.62 2.07 -13.62
C ASP A 67 4.39 2.11 -15.14
N ALA A 68 3.17 1.74 -15.55
CA ALA A 68 2.62 2.14 -16.84
C ALA A 68 1.63 3.29 -16.60
N PRO A 69 1.91 4.52 -17.05
CA PRO A 69 1.08 5.69 -16.77
C PRO A 69 -0.40 5.45 -17.08
N GLY A 70 -1.28 5.74 -16.11
CA GLY A 70 -2.72 5.60 -16.23
C GLY A 70 -3.24 4.16 -16.34
N ARG A 71 -2.40 3.15 -16.10
CA ARG A 71 -2.77 1.73 -16.20
C ARG A 71 -2.71 1.00 -14.86
N ASP A 72 -2.07 1.57 -13.86
CA ASP A 72 -1.78 0.93 -12.57
C ASP A 72 -2.30 1.78 -11.41
N LEU A 73 -2.55 1.13 -10.27
CA LEU A 73 -2.89 1.82 -9.02
C LEU A 73 -1.59 2.20 -8.32
N LEU A 74 -1.36 3.50 -8.19
CA LEU A 74 -0.23 4.09 -7.47
C LEU A 74 -0.79 4.93 -6.33
N ALA A 75 -0.74 4.38 -5.12
CA ALA A 75 -1.36 5.00 -3.95
C ALA A 75 -0.38 5.12 -2.80
N SER A 76 -0.57 6.13 -1.95
CA SER A 76 0.05 6.19 -0.63
C SER A 76 -0.90 6.74 0.41
N VAL A 77 -0.83 6.21 1.62
CA VAL A 77 -1.74 6.50 2.72
C VAL A 77 -0.95 7.01 3.92
N LEU A 78 -1.45 8.08 4.55
CA LEU A 78 -0.96 8.57 5.84
C LEU A 78 -1.74 7.92 6.98
N LEU A 79 -1.04 7.20 7.85
CA LEU A 79 -1.59 6.61 9.06
C LEU A 79 -0.87 7.15 10.29
N ARG A 80 -1.57 7.26 11.42
CA ARG A 80 -1.00 7.62 12.72
C ARG A 80 -1.33 6.54 13.75
N PRO A 81 -0.74 5.34 13.62
CA PRO A 81 -1.05 4.21 14.47
C PRO A 81 -0.49 4.38 15.89
N ASP A 82 -1.09 3.66 16.83
CA ASP A 82 -0.41 3.29 18.07
C ASP A 82 0.86 2.48 17.77
N GLU A 83 1.93 2.70 18.52
CA GLU A 83 3.23 2.05 18.32
C GLU A 83 3.12 0.52 18.30
N ARG A 84 2.17 -0.04 19.08
CA ARG A 84 1.92 -1.49 19.17
C ARG A 84 1.53 -2.12 17.84
N ILE A 85 0.85 -1.38 16.97
CA ILE A 85 0.35 -1.88 15.67
C ILE A 85 1.16 -1.38 14.48
N ALA A 86 2.00 -0.34 14.67
CA ALA A 86 2.77 0.28 13.59
C ALA A 86 3.62 -0.74 12.81
N GLY A 87 4.30 -1.65 13.51
CA GLY A 87 5.11 -2.71 12.88
C GLY A 87 4.31 -3.73 12.05
N GLY A 88 3.00 -3.86 12.30
CA GLY A 88 2.12 -4.79 11.60
C GLY A 88 1.51 -4.23 10.30
N LEU A 89 1.58 -2.92 10.06
CA LEU A 89 0.89 -2.27 8.95
C LEU A 89 1.31 -2.76 7.57
N LEU A 90 2.60 -3.05 7.37
CA LEU A 90 3.10 -3.62 6.12
C LEU A 90 2.41 -4.94 5.79
N MET A 91 2.29 -5.82 6.79
CA MET A 91 1.68 -7.14 6.62
C MET A 91 0.16 -7.02 6.42
N MET A 92 -0.51 -6.17 7.20
CA MET A 92 -1.95 -5.92 7.04
C MET A 92 -2.27 -5.41 5.64
N ALA A 93 -1.47 -4.48 5.12
CA ALA A 93 -1.63 -3.94 3.79
C ALA A 93 -1.30 -4.95 2.68
N ALA A 94 -0.26 -5.78 2.85
CA ALA A 94 0.02 -6.88 1.92
C ALA A 94 -1.13 -7.91 1.87
N LEU A 95 -1.75 -8.20 3.02
CA LEU A 95 -2.92 -9.07 3.10
C LEU A 95 -4.16 -8.44 2.47
N ALA A 96 -4.39 -7.14 2.70
CA ALA A 96 -5.48 -6.41 2.06
C ALA A 96 -5.31 -6.43 0.52
N ALA A 97 -4.11 -6.14 0.02
CA ALA A 97 -3.81 -6.20 -1.40
C ALA A 97 -3.99 -7.62 -1.98
N ALA A 98 -3.59 -8.67 -1.26
CA ALA A 98 -3.83 -10.06 -1.68
C ALA A 98 -5.32 -10.37 -1.80
N ARG A 99 -6.14 -9.94 -0.83
CA ARG A 99 -7.61 -10.11 -0.89
C ARG A 99 -8.23 -9.34 -2.06
N THR A 100 -7.77 -8.12 -2.33
CA THR A 100 -8.22 -7.34 -3.49
C THR A 100 -7.87 -8.03 -4.81
N VAL A 101 -6.64 -8.55 -4.93
CA VAL A 101 -6.21 -9.32 -6.12
C VAL A 101 -7.09 -10.55 -6.31
N ASP A 102 -7.32 -11.33 -5.26
CA ASP A 102 -8.14 -12.54 -5.32
C ASP A 102 -9.58 -12.21 -5.73
N ALA A 103 -10.17 -11.17 -5.14
CA ALA A 103 -11.54 -10.74 -5.43
C ALA A 103 -11.71 -10.25 -6.87
N LEU A 104 -10.76 -9.49 -7.41
CA LEU A 104 -10.87 -8.90 -8.75
C LEU A 104 -10.52 -9.89 -9.87
N THR A 105 -9.76 -10.94 -9.57
CA THR A 105 -9.26 -11.89 -10.59
C THR A 105 -9.87 -13.28 -10.49
N GLY A 106 -10.41 -13.67 -9.33
CA GLY A 106 -10.81 -15.05 -9.04
C GLY A 106 -9.63 -16.01 -8.86
N ALA A 107 -8.39 -15.55 -8.98
CA ALA A 107 -7.20 -16.36 -8.76
C ALA A 107 -6.82 -16.39 -7.28
N ARG A 108 -5.96 -17.34 -6.90
CA ARG A 108 -5.33 -17.38 -5.57
C ARG A 108 -3.96 -16.69 -5.62
N SER A 109 -3.82 -15.61 -4.87
CA SER A 109 -2.55 -14.93 -4.66
C SER A 109 -1.76 -15.53 -3.49
N THR A 110 -0.46 -15.23 -3.47
CA THR A 110 0.45 -15.52 -2.36
C THR A 110 1.22 -14.27 -1.97
N ILE A 111 1.58 -14.17 -0.69
CA ILE A 111 2.46 -13.11 -0.21
C ILE A 111 3.88 -13.68 -0.15
N LYS A 112 4.75 -13.25 -1.06
CA LYS A 112 6.19 -13.42 -0.88
C LYS A 112 6.62 -12.44 0.20
N TRP A 113 6.90 -12.99 1.37
CA TRP A 113 7.19 -12.21 2.56
C TRP A 113 8.30 -11.18 2.32
N PRO A 114 8.17 -9.96 2.88
CA PRO A 114 7.05 -9.44 3.67
C PRO A 114 5.98 -8.68 2.87
N ASN A 115 6.20 -8.38 1.58
CA ASN A 115 5.54 -7.22 0.97
C ASN A 115 5.23 -7.34 -0.54
N ASP A 116 5.47 -8.50 -1.14
CA ASP A 116 5.17 -8.75 -2.55
C ASP A 116 3.96 -9.68 -2.64
N VAL A 117 2.86 -9.21 -3.24
CA VAL A 117 1.74 -10.08 -3.63
C VAL A 117 2.00 -10.66 -5.01
N ARG A 118 1.77 -11.96 -5.15
CA ARG A 118 2.09 -12.72 -6.37
C ARG A 118 0.93 -13.60 -6.81
N VAL A 119 0.80 -13.80 -8.12
CA VAL A 119 -0.09 -14.81 -8.72
C VAL A 119 0.74 -15.67 -9.66
N GLY A 120 0.69 -16.99 -9.50
CA GLY A 120 1.51 -17.92 -10.27
C GLY A 120 3.02 -17.62 -10.17
N GLY A 121 3.48 -17.22 -8.98
CA GLY A 121 4.89 -16.86 -8.73
C GLY A 121 5.33 -15.48 -9.25
N ARG A 122 4.48 -14.77 -10.02
CA ARG A 122 4.78 -13.46 -10.58
C ARG A 122 4.19 -12.34 -9.74
N LYS A 123 4.94 -11.25 -9.54
CA LYS A 123 4.53 -10.10 -8.72
C LYS A 123 3.42 -9.29 -9.39
N VAL A 124 2.34 -9.03 -8.66
CA VAL A 124 1.21 -8.19 -9.09
C VAL A 124 1.09 -6.92 -8.26
N CYS A 125 1.40 -6.99 -6.97
CA CYS A 125 1.38 -5.83 -6.08
C CYS A 125 2.63 -5.79 -5.20
N GLY A 126 3.09 -4.59 -4.89
CA GLY A 126 4.10 -4.34 -3.87
C GLY A 126 3.60 -3.32 -2.87
N VAL A 127 3.86 -3.58 -1.60
CA VAL A 127 3.55 -2.66 -0.51
C VAL A 127 4.85 -2.20 0.15
N LEU A 128 4.85 -0.97 0.65
CA LEU A 128 5.97 -0.37 1.39
C LEU A 128 5.40 0.43 2.55
N ALA A 129 6.01 0.33 3.73
CA ALA A 129 5.66 1.13 4.89
C ALA A 129 6.93 1.79 5.43
N GLU A 130 6.89 3.11 5.62
CA GLU A 130 7.97 3.88 6.21
C GLU A 130 7.41 4.71 7.36
N SER A 131 8.01 4.57 8.55
CA SER A 131 7.62 5.32 9.74
C SER A 131 8.47 6.57 9.90
N GLU A 132 7.88 7.64 10.41
CA GLU A 132 8.59 8.82 10.88
C GLU A 132 8.02 9.29 12.23
N ALA A 133 8.88 9.93 13.03
CA ALA A 133 8.42 10.62 14.23
C ALA A 133 7.64 11.87 13.81
N GLY A 134 6.44 12.03 14.34
CA GLY A 134 5.59 13.20 14.18
C GLY A 134 5.29 13.87 15.53
N PRO A 135 4.62 15.04 15.51
CA PRO A 135 4.32 15.81 16.72
C PRO A 135 3.51 15.02 17.75
N ASP A 136 2.59 14.16 17.28
CA ASP A 136 1.64 13.40 18.10
C ASP A 136 1.96 11.90 18.18
N GLY A 137 3.21 11.51 17.90
CA GLY A 137 3.66 10.12 17.87
C GLY A 137 4.10 9.65 16.48
N ILE A 138 3.92 8.37 16.17
CA ILE A 138 4.41 7.79 14.92
C ILE A 138 3.44 8.11 13.76
N ALA A 139 3.99 8.65 12.67
CA ALA A 139 3.32 8.64 11.37
C ALA A 139 3.88 7.49 10.52
N VAL A 140 3.00 6.78 9.81
CA VAL A 140 3.37 5.74 8.85
C VAL A 140 2.86 6.14 7.47
N VAL A 141 3.80 6.21 6.53
CA VAL A 141 3.52 6.36 5.11
C VAL A 141 3.47 4.98 4.48
N LEU A 142 2.29 4.57 4.04
CA LEU A 142 2.05 3.27 3.43
C LEU A 142 1.88 3.43 1.92
N GLY A 143 2.85 2.99 1.13
CA GLY A 143 2.81 2.96 -0.34
C GLY A 143 2.27 1.63 -0.88
N ILE A 144 1.40 1.70 -1.88
CA ILE A 144 0.80 0.56 -2.58
C ILE A 144 0.99 0.78 -4.08
N GLY A 145 1.70 -0.14 -4.73
CA GLY A 145 1.78 -0.23 -6.18
C GLY A 145 1.14 -1.54 -6.63
N LEU A 146 0.07 -1.44 -7.42
CA LEU A 146 -0.65 -2.59 -7.95
C LEU A 146 -0.72 -2.49 -9.47
N ASN A 147 -0.19 -3.51 -10.14
CA ASN A 147 -0.25 -3.63 -11.59
C ASN A 147 -1.69 -4.00 -12.00
N VAL A 148 -2.46 -3.06 -12.53
CA VAL A 148 -3.87 -3.28 -12.85
C VAL A 148 -4.01 -3.70 -14.32
N ASN A 149 -3.77 -2.79 -15.24
CA ASN A 149 -3.94 -3.00 -16.68
C ASN A 149 -2.61 -2.92 -17.46
N SER A 150 -1.49 -2.69 -16.78
CA SER A 150 -0.15 -2.74 -17.39
C SER A 150 0.18 -4.10 -18.01
N ASP A 151 1.15 -4.10 -18.91
CA ASP A 151 1.71 -5.31 -19.50
C ASP A 151 3.21 -5.43 -19.19
N PRO A 152 3.57 -6.14 -18.11
CA PRO A 152 4.97 -6.36 -17.77
C PRO A 152 5.64 -7.49 -18.57
N SER A 153 4.96 -8.12 -19.55
CA SER A 153 5.50 -9.27 -20.28
C SER A 153 6.80 -8.98 -21.05
N GLY A 154 6.99 -7.72 -21.48
CA GLY A 154 8.24 -7.25 -22.09
C GLY A 154 9.42 -7.12 -21.12
N ARG A 155 9.23 -7.41 -19.83
CA ARG A 155 10.24 -7.29 -18.76
C ARG A 155 10.32 -8.57 -17.91
N PRO A 156 10.77 -9.70 -18.50
CA PRO A 156 10.82 -10.99 -17.82
C PRO A 156 11.73 -10.99 -16.58
N ASP A 157 12.73 -10.10 -16.55
CA ASP A 157 13.63 -9.86 -15.40
C ASP A 157 12.89 -9.48 -14.11
N LEU A 158 11.70 -8.86 -14.24
CA LEU A 158 10.91 -8.41 -13.09
C LEU A 158 10.06 -9.52 -12.49
N ALA A 159 9.85 -10.63 -13.22
CA ALA A 159 8.92 -11.69 -12.87
C ALA A 159 7.57 -11.12 -12.39
N ALA A 160 6.95 -10.25 -13.20
CA ALA A 160 5.74 -9.51 -12.87
C ALA A 160 4.53 -9.92 -13.73
N THR A 161 3.32 -9.60 -13.24
CA THR A 161 2.03 -9.77 -13.92
C THR A 161 1.13 -8.58 -13.56
N SER A 162 -0.09 -8.51 -14.11
CA SER A 162 -1.11 -7.52 -13.78
C SER A 162 -2.47 -8.17 -13.57
N LEU A 163 -3.43 -7.46 -12.95
CA LEU A 163 -4.81 -7.94 -12.81
C LEU A 163 -5.40 -8.32 -14.17
N ARG A 164 -5.18 -7.50 -15.21
CA ARG A 164 -5.65 -7.76 -16.58
C ARG A 164 -5.15 -9.10 -17.12
N LEU A 165 -3.86 -9.39 -16.97
CA LEU A 165 -3.27 -10.63 -17.46
C LEU A 165 -3.75 -11.86 -16.69
N VAL A 166 -4.05 -11.70 -15.39
CA VAL A 166 -4.55 -12.80 -14.56
C VAL A 166 -6.04 -13.06 -14.83
N ALA A 167 -6.86 -12.00 -14.91
CA ALA A 167 -8.30 -12.10 -15.12
C ALA A 167 -8.69 -12.34 -16.59
N GLY A 168 -7.78 -12.10 -17.54
CA GLY A 168 -8.05 -12.22 -18.98
C GLY A 168 -8.93 -11.10 -19.55
N ARG A 169 -9.16 -10.02 -18.79
CA ARG A 169 -9.99 -8.86 -19.15
C ARG A 169 -9.44 -7.59 -18.53
N GLU A 170 -9.80 -6.42 -19.06
CA GLU A 170 -9.49 -5.17 -18.35
C GLU A 170 -10.26 -5.09 -17.02
N VAL A 171 -9.62 -4.46 -16.04
CA VAL A 171 -10.17 -4.17 -14.72
C VAL A 171 -10.31 -2.65 -14.58
N PRO A 172 -11.51 -2.09 -14.36
CA PRO A 172 -11.67 -0.66 -14.11
C PRO A 172 -10.81 -0.20 -12.93
N LEU A 173 -10.09 0.92 -13.09
CA LEU A 173 -9.19 1.41 -12.04
C LEU A 173 -9.94 1.78 -10.77
N ASP A 174 -11.16 2.30 -10.88
CA ASP A 174 -12.01 2.65 -9.75
C ASP A 174 -12.49 1.42 -8.96
N GLU A 175 -12.56 0.23 -9.56
CA GLU A 175 -12.78 -1.03 -8.83
C GLU A 175 -11.55 -1.42 -8.00
N ALA A 176 -10.33 -1.17 -8.51
CA ALA A 176 -9.09 -1.44 -7.79
C ALA A 176 -8.80 -0.43 -6.66
N GLU A 177 -9.44 0.74 -6.71
CA GLU A 177 -9.30 1.82 -5.72
C GLU A 177 -10.25 1.68 -4.51
N ARG A 178 -11.22 0.77 -4.55
CA ARG A 178 -12.19 0.50 -3.48
C ARG A 178 -11.64 -0.48 -2.44
#